data_AF-A0A972UVQ6-F1
#
_entry.id   AF-A0A972UVQ6-F1
#
_cell.length_a   1.000
_cell.length_b   1.000
_cell.length_c   1.000
_cell.angle_alpha   90.00
_cell.angle_beta   90.00
_cell.angle_gamma   90.00
#
_symmetry.space_group_name_H-M   'P 1'
#
loop_
_entity.id
_entity.type
_entity.pdbx_description
1 polymer ?
#
loop_
_entity_poly.entity_id
_entity_poly.type
_entity_poly.pdbx_seq_one_letter_code
_entity_poly.pdbx_strand_id
1 'polypeptide(L)'
;MGKGKLIKFQELESFDHVIQAPYRNIKDTDFELKGKWATSFFKNNNPVVLELGCGKGEYTVKLAEKFPENNYIGVDIKGARIWRGAKQSLEKGFKNVGFIRTNIEIINRFFSVGEVDEIWLTFP
;
A
#
# COMPACT_ATOMS: atom_id res chain seq x y z
N MET A 1 16.26 19.64 -0.89
CA MET A 1 15.85 18.25 -0.56
C MET A 1 17.12 17.42 -0.33
N GLY A 2 17.29 16.72 0.79
CA GLY A 2 18.58 16.06 1.12
C GLY A 2 18.86 14.81 0.28
N LYS A 3 20.14 14.54 -0.05
CA LYS A 3 20.59 13.43 -0.91
C LYS A 3 20.00 12.07 -0.52
N GLY A 4 19.93 11.75 0.78
CA GLY A 4 19.38 10.48 1.26
C GLY A 4 17.87 10.28 1.02
N LYS A 5 17.10 11.35 0.79
CA LYS A 5 15.67 11.26 0.48
C LYS A 5 15.46 10.89 -1.00
N LEU A 6 16.31 11.37 -1.90
CA LEU A 6 16.25 11.07 -3.34
C LEU A 6 16.54 9.60 -3.63
N ILE A 7 17.55 9.02 -2.96
CA ILE A 7 17.92 7.61 -3.10
C ILE A 7 16.74 6.71 -2.71
N LYS A 8 16.09 6.99 -1.58
CA LYS A 8 14.92 6.22 -1.12
C LYS A 8 13.76 6.30 -2.09
N PHE A 9 13.53 7.45 -2.73
CA PHE A 9 12.48 7.58 -3.74
C PHE A 9 12.77 6.76 -4.99
N GLN A 10 14.01 6.81 -5.50
CA GLN A 10 14.41 5.99 -6.65
C GLN A 10 14.31 4.49 -6.35
N GLU A 11 14.70 4.07 -5.15
CA GLU A 11 14.59 2.66 -4.77
C GLU A 11 13.12 2.23 -4.66
N LEU A 12 12.24 3.09 -4.13
CA LEU A 12 10.81 2.81 -4.05
C LEU A 12 10.17 2.57 -5.43
N GLU A 13 10.69 3.21 -6.49
CA GLU A 13 10.24 2.97 -7.88
C GLU A 13 10.58 1.56 -8.39
N SER A 14 11.57 0.90 -7.77
CA SER A 14 11.94 -0.48 -8.11
C SER A 14 11.16 -1.55 -7.35
N PHE A 15 10.29 -1.16 -6.42
CA PHE A 15 9.53 -2.10 -5.59
C PHE A 15 8.18 -2.41 -6.23
N ASP A 16 8.03 -3.61 -6.81
CA ASP A 16 6.81 -4.05 -7.51
C ASP A 16 5.55 -4.01 -6.62
N HIS A 17 5.71 -4.18 -5.31
CA HIS A 17 4.62 -4.12 -4.33
C HIS A 17 4.30 -2.69 -3.87
N VAL A 18 4.89 -1.66 -4.48
CA VAL A 18 4.63 -0.25 -4.18
C VAL A 18 4.07 0.48 -5.40
N ILE A 19 2.81 0.88 -5.30
CA ILE A 19 2.11 1.62 -6.35
C ILE A 19 2.23 3.12 -6.09
N GLN A 20 2.80 3.84 -7.05
CA GLN A 20 2.89 5.29 -7.01
C GLN A 20 1.80 5.94 -7.87
N ALA A 21 0.71 6.35 -7.21
CA ALA A 21 -0.49 6.86 -7.86
C ALA A 21 -0.81 8.29 -7.37
N PRO A 22 -0.04 9.31 -7.81
CA PRO A 22 -0.25 10.68 -7.37
C PRO A 22 -1.62 11.19 -7.80
N TYR A 23 -2.26 12.01 -6.95
CA TYR A 23 -3.64 12.50 -7.14
C TYR A 23 -3.94 13.01 -8.55
N ARG A 24 -3.02 13.77 -9.17
CA ARG A 24 -3.20 14.33 -10.53
C ARG A 24 -3.45 13.26 -11.60
N ASN A 25 -3.01 12.03 -11.40
CA ASN A 25 -3.12 10.96 -12.37
C ASN A 25 -4.43 10.16 -12.23
N ILE A 26 -5.05 10.18 -11.04
CA ILE A 26 -6.20 9.29 -10.68
C ILE A 26 -7.42 10.11 -10.23
N LYS A 27 -7.39 11.44 -10.38
CA LYS A 27 -8.47 12.31 -9.89
C LYS A 27 -9.83 11.96 -10.49
N ASP A 28 -9.85 11.72 -11.79
CA ASP A 28 -11.08 11.63 -12.59
C ASP A 28 -11.33 10.22 -13.16
N THR A 29 -10.50 9.24 -12.79
CA THR A 29 -10.59 7.86 -13.27
C THR A 29 -10.37 6.86 -12.14
N ASP A 30 -10.97 5.68 -12.27
CA ASP A 30 -10.71 4.57 -11.36
C ASP A 30 -9.34 3.95 -11.67
N PHE A 31 -8.66 3.47 -10.63
CA PHE A 31 -7.38 2.78 -10.78
C PHE A 31 -7.59 1.36 -11.33
N GLU A 32 -6.64 0.86 -12.11
CA GLU A 32 -6.77 -0.40 -12.86
C GLU A 32 -7.01 -1.64 -11.98
N LEU A 33 -6.55 -1.60 -10.73
CA LEU A 33 -6.70 -2.67 -9.75
C LEU A 33 -7.99 -2.56 -8.91
N LYS A 34 -8.85 -1.57 -9.16
CA LYS A 34 -10.13 -1.45 -8.45
C LYS A 34 -11.01 -2.68 -8.69
N GLY A 35 -11.43 -3.34 -7.61
CA GLY A 35 -12.16 -4.61 -7.63
C GLY A 35 -11.30 -5.85 -7.86
N LYS A 36 -9.97 -5.72 -7.88
CA LYS A 36 -9.02 -6.77 -8.28
C LYS A 36 -7.78 -6.86 -7.40
N TRP A 37 -7.77 -6.24 -6.21
CA TRP A 37 -6.58 -6.25 -5.35
C TRP A 37 -6.18 -7.68 -4.94
N ALA A 38 -7.09 -8.47 -4.40
CA ALA A 38 -6.79 -9.86 -4.04
C ALA A 38 -6.37 -10.68 -5.28
N THR A 39 -7.17 -10.66 -6.34
CA THR A 39 -7.01 -11.57 -7.49
C THR A 39 -5.86 -11.21 -8.42
N SER A 40 -5.58 -9.92 -8.64
CA SER A 40 -4.61 -9.47 -9.64
C SER A 40 -3.30 -8.99 -9.01
N PHE A 41 -3.35 -8.30 -7.86
CA PHE A 41 -2.15 -7.82 -7.17
C PHE A 41 -1.56 -8.91 -6.27
N PHE A 42 -2.35 -9.46 -5.34
CA PHE A 42 -1.90 -10.52 -4.43
C PHE A 42 -1.98 -11.94 -5.01
N LYS A 43 -2.70 -12.11 -6.12
CA LYS A 43 -2.87 -13.39 -6.84
C LYS A 43 -3.46 -14.49 -5.96
N ASN A 44 -4.38 -14.13 -5.08
CA ASN A 44 -5.11 -15.05 -4.19
C ASN A 44 -6.54 -14.52 -3.95
N ASN A 45 -7.28 -15.16 -3.04
CA ASN A 45 -8.64 -14.73 -2.64
C ASN A 45 -8.70 -14.42 -1.13
N ASN A 46 -7.58 -14.02 -0.54
CA ASN A 46 -7.50 -13.71 0.88
C ASN A 46 -8.13 -12.33 1.16
N PRO A 47 -8.63 -12.09 2.38
CA PRO A 47 -9.19 -10.80 2.78
C PRO A 47 -8.19 -9.65 2.56
N VAL A 48 -8.70 -8.47 2.22
CA VAL A 48 -7.91 -7.25 2.03
C VAL A 48 -8.12 -6.30 3.20
N VAL A 49 -7.03 -6.06 3.94
CA VAL A 49 -6.99 -5.15 5.08
C VAL A 49 -6.23 -3.88 4.69
N LEU A 50 -6.83 -2.71 4.92
CA LEU A 50 -6.21 -1.41 4.66
C LEU A 50 -5.68 -0.76 5.93
N GLU A 51 -4.48 -0.18 5.84
CA GLU A 51 -3.98 0.79 6.82
C GLU A 51 -3.96 2.18 6.18
N LEU A 52 -4.89 3.06 6.58
CA LEU A 52 -4.97 4.42 6.06
C LEU A 52 -4.10 5.35 6.90
N GLY A 53 -3.16 6.05 6.25
CA GLY A 53 -2.15 6.86 6.94
C GLY A 53 -1.03 6.02 7.54
N CYS A 54 -0.55 5.00 6.82
CA CYS A 54 0.34 3.97 7.37
C CYS A 54 1.73 4.47 7.80
N GLY A 55 2.11 5.70 7.42
CA GLY A 55 3.40 6.27 7.79
C GLY A 55 4.55 5.38 7.34
N LYS A 56 5.21 4.74 8.32
CA LYS A 56 6.34 3.83 8.06
C LYS A 56 5.93 2.42 7.63
N GLY A 57 4.64 2.10 7.62
CA GLY A 57 4.12 0.77 7.31
C GLY A 57 4.36 -0.26 8.41
N GLU A 58 4.63 0.16 9.65
CA GLU A 58 4.99 -0.76 10.73
C GLU A 58 3.85 -1.72 11.10
N TYR A 59 2.59 -1.25 11.09
CA TYR A 59 1.43 -2.11 11.35
C TYR A 59 1.14 -3.00 10.16
N THR A 60 1.10 -2.46 8.93
CA THR A 60 0.97 -3.23 7.69
C THR A 60 1.92 -4.45 7.70
N VAL A 61 3.22 -4.22 7.97
CA VAL A 61 4.22 -5.29 7.95
C VAL A 61 4.06 -6.28 9.11
N LYS A 62 3.80 -5.80 10.34
CA LYS A 62 3.65 -6.68 11.52
C LYS A 62 2.37 -7.52 11.45
N LEU A 63 1.28 -6.97 10.92
CA LEU A 63 0.03 -7.70 10.75
C LEU A 63 0.18 -8.77 9.66
N ALA A 64 0.84 -8.44 8.54
CA ALA A 64 1.16 -9.42 7.51
C ALA A 64 2.05 -10.57 7.99
N GLU A 65 2.99 -10.29 8.89
CA GLU A 65 3.83 -11.30 9.53
C GLU A 65 3.04 -12.19 10.49
N LYS A 66 2.10 -11.61 11.24
CA LYS A 66 1.32 -12.32 12.26
C LYS A 66 0.15 -13.13 11.67
N PHE A 67 -0.45 -12.65 10.60
CA PHE A 67 -1.66 -13.19 9.97
C PHE A 67 -1.45 -13.32 8.45
N PRO A 68 -0.66 -14.31 8.00
CA PRO A 68 -0.32 -14.49 6.58
C PRO A 68 -1.53 -14.84 5.69
N GLU A 69 -2.65 -15.24 6.28
CA GLU A 69 -3.92 -15.53 5.63
C GLU A 69 -4.67 -14.28 5.14
N ASN A 70 -4.20 -13.08 5.48
CA ASN A 70 -4.76 -11.80 5.02
C ASN A 70 -3.76 -11.05 4.13
N ASN A 71 -4.28 -10.25 3.22
CA ASN A 71 -3.53 -9.29 2.42
C ASN A 71 -3.59 -7.91 3.05
N TYR A 72 -2.46 -7.21 3.09
CA TYR A 72 -2.35 -5.89 3.72
C TYR A 72 -1.90 -4.84 2.73
N ILE A 73 -2.61 -3.71 2.70
CA ILE A 73 -2.22 -2.55 1.90
C ILE A 73 -2.07 -1.32 2.81
N GLY A 74 -0.85 -0.80 2.89
CA GLY A 74 -0.58 0.48 3.54
C GLY A 74 -0.75 1.66 2.59
N VAL A 75 -1.51 2.69 2.98
CA VAL A 75 -1.75 3.89 2.17
C VAL A 75 -1.20 5.14 2.85
N ASP A 76 -0.31 5.88 2.19
CA ASP A 76 0.19 7.18 2.67
C ASP A 76 0.62 8.09 1.50
N ILE A 77 0.41 9.39 1.63
CA ILE A 77 0.79 10.36 0.59
C ILE A 77 2.32 10.57 0.52
N LYS A 78 3.05 10.31 1.61
CA LYS A 78 4.49 10.55 1.77
C LYS A 78 5.28 9.25 1.53
N GLY A 79 5.65 9.00 0.27
CA GLY A 79 6.44 7.81 -0.12
C GLY A 79 7.73 7.59 0.68
N ALA A 80 8.41 8.65 1.11
CA ALA A 80 9.61 8.54 1.97
C ALA A 80 9.34 7.89 3.34
N ARG A 81 8.09 7.91 3.82
CA ARG A 81 7.69 7.21 5.04
C ARG A 81 7.45 5.72 4.73
N ILE A 82 6.69 5.43 3.68
CA ILE A 82 6.37 4.07 3.20
C ILE A 82 7.64 3.23 2.97
N TRP A 83 8.71 3.84 2.45
CA TRP A 83 9.95 3.16 2.09
C TRP A 83 10.46 2.17 3.14
N ARG A 84 10.34 2.48 4.44
CA ARG A 84 10.81 1.57 5.50
C ARG A 84 10.03 0.25 5.51
N GLY A 85 8.70 0.32 5.53
CA GLY A 85 7.84 -0.85 5.50
C GLY A 85 7.98 -1.61 4.18
N ALA A 86 8.04 -0.90 3.06
CA ALA A 86 8.23 -1.51 1.74
C ALA A 86 9.56 -2.27 1.61
N LYS A 87 10.66 -1.67 2.08
CA LYS A 87 11.97 -2.32 2.10
C LYS A 87 11.95 -3.56 3.00
N GLN A 88 11.40 -3.43 4.21
CA GLN A 88 11.33 -4.53 5.17
C GLN A 88 10.50 -5.70 4.65
N SER A 89 9.32 -5.45 4.07
CA SER A 89 8.47 -6.50 3.53
C SER A 89 9.11 -7.20 2.33
N LEU A 90 9.85 -6.45 1.50
CA LEU A 90 10.62 -6.99 0.39
C LEU A 90 11.75 -7.91 0.87
N GLU A 91 12.54 -7.45 1.83
CA GLU A 91 13.66 -8.23 2.40
C GLU A 91 13.17 -9.50 3.10
N LYS A 92 11.99 -9.45 3.75
CA LYS A 92 11.34 -10.63 4.34
C LYS A 92 10.63 -11.53 3.31
N GLY A 93 10.55 -11.12 2.05
CA GLY A 93 9.92 -11.88 0.98
C GLY A 93 8.39 -11.97 1.08
N PHE A 94 7.74 -11.02 1.76
CA PHE A 94 6.28 -11.02 1.93
C PHE A 94 5.57 -10.87 0.59
N LYS A 95 4.55 -11.70 0.39
CA LYS A 95 3.69 -11.69 -0.81
C LYS A 95 2.29 -11.16 -0.53
N ASN A 96 1.95 -10.94 0.74
CA ASN A 96 0.68 -10.42 1.22
C ASN A 96 0.79 -8.97 1.72
N VAL A 97 1.80 -8.22 1.28
CA VAL A 97 1.98 -6.79 1.60
C VAL A 97 2.10 -5.96 0.32
N GLY A 98 1.28 -4.92 0.23
CA GLY A 98 1.37 -3.87 -0.78
C GLY A 98 1.36 -2.48 -0.14
N PHE A 99 1.80 -1.48 -0.91
CA PHE A 99 1.70 -0.08 -0.50
C PHE A 99 1.17 0.78 -1.65
N ILE A 100 0.31 1.74 -1.32
CA ILE A 100 -0.19 2.73 -2.28
C ILE A 100 0.22 4.12 -1.81
N ARG A 101 0.98 4.81 -2.65
CA ARG A 101 1.29 6.21 -2.44
C ARG A 101 0.24 7.08 -3.12
N THR A 102 -0.79 7.49 -2.37
CA THR A 102 -1.86 8.36 -2.86
C THR A 102 -2.47 9.23 -1.75
N ASN A 103 -3.41 10.11 -2.10
CA ASN A 103 -4.23 10.82 -1.12
C ASN A 103 -5.41 9.93 -0.70
N ILE A 104 -5.60 9.73 0.60
CA ILE A 104 -6.70 8.92 1.14
C ILE A 104 -8.08 9.46 0.76
N GLU A 105 -8.21 10.75 0.43
CA GLU A 105 -9.47 11.35 -0.04
C GLU A 105 -9.99 10.77 -1.36
N ILE A 106 -9.12 10.12 -2.15
CA ILE A 106 -9.50 9.45 -3.41
C ILE A 106 -9.45 7.93 -3.29
N ILE A 107 -9.52 7.37 -2.08
CA ILE A 107 -9.42 5.93 -1.84
C ILE A 107 -10.51 5.13 -2.57
N ASN A 108 -11.69 5.73 -2.78
CA ASN A 108 -12.80 5.16 -3.55
C ASN A 108 -12.49 4.97 -5.06
N ARG A 109 -11.40 5.54 -5.56
CA ARG A 109 -10.86 5.27 -6.90
C ARG A 109 -10.01 4.02 -6.96
N PHE A 110 -9.51 3.55 -5.83
CA PHE A 110 -8.66 2.37 -5.74
C PHE A 110 -9.43 1.11 -5.34
N PHE A 111 -10.52 1.24 -4.58
CA PHE A 111 -11.27 0.10 -4.06
C PHE A 111 -12.74 0.17 -4.45
N SER A 112 -13.30 -0.99 -4.81
CA SER A 112 -14.73 -1.16 -5.09
C SER A 112 -15.52 -1.45 -3.81
N VAL A 113 -16.84 -1.33 -3.89
CA VAL A 113 -17.73 -1.62 -2.75
C VAL A 113 -17.61 -3.10 -2.38
N GLY A 114 -17.29 -3.39 -1.11
CA GLY A 114 -17.16 -4.74 -0.59
C GLY A 114 -15.80 -5.41 -0.87
N GLU A 115 -14.84 -4.70 -1.45
CA GLU A 115 -13.50 -5.26 -1.73
C GLU A 115 -12.55 -5.26 -0.52
N VAL A 116 -12.80 -4.38 0.45
CA VAL A 116 -11.98 -4.23 1.65
C VAL A 116 -12.75 -4.81 2.83
N ASP A 117 -12.12 -5.78 3.51
CA ASP A 117 -12.71 -6.49 4.63
C ASP A 117 -12.52 -5.74 5.96
N GLU A 118 -11.41 -5.00 6.09
CA GLU A 118 -11.08 -4.28 7.32
C GLU A 118 -10.27 -3.01 7.03
N ILE A 119 -10.51 -1.95 7.81
CA ILE A 119 -9.80 -0.67 7.72
C ILE A 119 -9.21 -0.31 9.10
N TRP A 120 -7.90 -0.08 9.12
CA TRP A 120 -7.13 0.39 10.26
C TRP A 120 -6.83 1.88 10.13
N LEU A 121 -7.21 2.63 11.17
CA LEU A 121 -6.90 4.04 11.39
C LEU A 121 -6.25 4.17 12.76
N THR A 122 -4.92 3.97 12.81
CA THR A 122 -4.21 3.79 14.08
C THR A 122 -4.00 5.10 14.84
N PHE A 123 -3.73 6.21 14.13
CA PHE A 123 -3.49 7.53 14.73
C PHE A 123 -3.94 8.65 13.76
N PRO A 124 -5.22 9.03 13.76
CA PRO A 124 -5.77 10.05 12.85
C PRO A 124 -5.24 11.47 13.12
#